data_AF-A0A965GUK4-F1
#
_entry.id   AF-A0A965GUK4-F1
#
_cell.length_a   1.000
_cell.length_b   1.000
_cell.length_c   1.000
_cell.angle_alpha   90.00
_cell.angle_beta   90.00
_cell.angle_gamma   90.00
#
_symmetry.space_group_name_H-M   'P 1'
#
loop_
_entity.id
_entity.type
_entity.pdbx_description
1 polymer ?
#
loop_
_entity_poly.entity_id
_entity_poly.type
_entity_poly.pdbx_seq_one_letter_code
_entity_poly.pdbx_strand_id
1 'polypeptide(L)'
;AANKSSIAAKPSAASSMKEHIDAIFNGEDLSEDFRAKATTIFEAAVSAQLQEEVSRLEEEYRELLEQSFKNLTEELVEKIDQYMTYAVEQWMQDNQVAIESSIKTEITEGFITGLKSLFEEHYIEIPEDKVDVLGEMASKVDELEQKLNASIEENIELKSQLSENTREKILADVSEGLAATQVEKLAALAEGVDFDTPENFMKKLEIVKENYFPSVTSTKQLFEEVEEEALASNEEQTKRVAVDPSVSAYVSALSRTVKK
;
A
#
# COMPACT_ATOMS: atom_id res chain seq x y z
N ALA A 1 12.08 19.31 27.31
CA ALA A 1 11.10 20.40 27.09
C ALA A 1 9.72 19.79 27.25
N ALA A 2 8.96 20.26 28.25
CA ALA A 2 7.66 19.70 28.61
C ALA A 2 6.61 20.08 27.57
N ASN A 3 5.96 19.08 26.99
CA ASN A 3 4.85 19.26 26.05
C ASN A 3 3.57 19.58 26.86
N LYS A 4 3.52 20.79 27.42
CA LYS A 4 2.27 21.39 27.93
C LYS A 4 1.53 22.00 26.74
N SER A 5 0.95 21.16 25.90
CA SER A 5 -0.11 21.62 25.00
C SER A 5 -1.35 21.86 25.85
N SER A 6 -1.74 23.12 25.94
CA SER A 6 -2.96 23.57 26.60
C SER A 6 -4.16 22.94 25.91
N ILE A 7 -4.71 21.89 26.51
CA ILE A 7 -6.11 21.51 26.28
C ILE A 7 -6.92 22.67 26.87
N ALA A 8 -7.40 23.55 26.00
CA ALA A 8 -8.37 24.57 26.37
C ALA A 8 -9.50 23.88 27.15
N ALA A 9 -9.67 24.25 28.41
CA ALA A 9 -10.71 23.71 29.28
C ALA A 9 -12.07 23.92 28.59
N LYS A 10 -12.65 22.85 28.06
CA LYS A 10 -14.08 22.81 27.71
C LYS A 10 -14.87 23.28 28.95
N PRO A 11 -15.96 24.03 28.76
CA PRO A 11 -16.76 24.55 29.87
C PRO A 11 -17.11 23.41 30.82
N SER A 12 -16.95 23.64 32.13
CA SER A 12 -16.86 22.60 33.15
C SER A 12 -18.08 21.67 33.08
N ALA A 13 -17.83 20.37 32.89
CA ALA A 13 -18.86 19.32 32.92
C ALA A 13 -19.72 19.39 34.20
N ALA A 14 -19.15 19.93 35.28
CA ALA A 14 -19.84 20.21 36.54
C ALA A 14 -20.99 21.24 36.42
N SER A 15 -20.86 22.27 35.58
CA SER A 15 -21.92 23.27 35.38
C SER A 15 -23.11 22.70 34.60
N SER A 16 -22.82 21.92 33.56
CA SER A 16 -23.85 21.23 32.76
C SER A 16 -24.54 20.12 33.53
N MET A 17 -23.82 19.35 34.36
CA MET A 17 -24.42 18.30 35.19
C MET A 17 -25.45 18.86 36.18
N LYS A 18 -25.16 20.00 36.80
CA LYS A 18 -26.09 20.67 37.72
C LYS A 18 -27.35 21.15 37.02
N GLU A 19 -27.23 21.75 35.84
CA GLU A 19 -28.36 22.14 34.99
C GLU A 19 -29.23 20.93 34.59
N HIS A 20 -28.62 19.79 34.27
CA HIS A 20 -29.33 18.55 33.97
C HIS A 20 -30.04 17.96 35.19
N ILE A 21 -29.43 18.02 36.37
CA ILE A 21 -30.05 17.57 37.62
C ILE A 21 -31.23 18.47 38.00
N ASP A 22 -31.09 19.79 37.86
CA ASP A 22 -32.17 20.75 38.09
C ASP A 22 -33.33 20.54 37.10
N ALA A 23 -33.04 20.18 35.85
CA ALA A 23 -34.05 19.82 34.85
C ALA A 23 -34.79 18.51 35.17
N ILE A 24 -34.09 17.48 35.69
CA ILE A 24 -34.69 16.20 36.12
C ILE A 24 -35.74 16.41 37.20
N PHE A 25 -35.47 17.33 38.14
CA PHE A 25 -36.38 17.60 39.24
C PHE A 25 -37.38 18.74 38.96
N ASN A 26 -37.41 19.31 37.75
CA ASN A 26 -38.28 20.44 37.43
C ASN A 26 -39.75 20.01 37.40
N GLY A 27 -40.62 20.71 38.14
CA GLY A 27 -42.05 20.40 38.24
C GLY A 27 -42.43 19.37 39.32
N GLU A 28 -41.47 18.79 40.05
CA GLU A 28 -41.74 17.92 41.20
C GLU A 28 -41.63 18.68 42.54
N ASP A 29 -42.58 18.48 43.45
CA ASP A 29 -42.59 19.14 44.77
C ASP A 29 -41.73 18.36 45.79
N LEU A 30 -40.42 18.33 45.53
CA LEU A 30 -39.41 17.66 46.36
C LEU A 30 -38.79 18.65 47.36
N SER A 31 -38.52 18.18 48.58
CA SER A 31 -37.82 19.00 49.58
C SER A 31 -36.39 19.34 49.14
N GLU A 32 -35.91 20.53 49.53
CA GLU A 32 -34.57 21.02 49.20
C GLU A 32 -33.47 20.08 49.75
N ASP A 33 -33.68 19.54 50.94
CA ASP A 33 -32.82 18.51 51.56
C ASP A 33 -32.74 17.21 50.75
N PHE A 34 -33.84 16.79 50.12
CA PHE A 34 -33.86 15.60 49.27
C PHE A 34 -33.13 15.86 47.96
N ARG A 35 -33.38 17.00 47.30
CA ARG A 35 -32.67 17.43 46.08
C ARG A 35 -31.18 17.50 46.32
N ALA A 36 -30.73 18.11 47.41
CA ALA A 36 -29.31 18.20 47.76
C ALA A 36 -28.70 16.80 47.97
N LYS A 37 -29.35 15.90 48.71
CA LYS A 37 -28.84 14.53 48.93
C LYS A 37 -28.81 13.71 47.65
N ALA A 38 -29.85 13.76 46.84
CA ALA A 38 -29.93 13.04 45.58
C ALA A 38 -28.89 13.53 44.57
N THR A 39 -28.69 14.85 44.47
CA THR A 39 -27.64 15.49 43.65
C THR A 39 -26.27 14.99 44.07
N THR A 40 -25.93 15.06 45.36
CA THR A 40 -24.60 14.63 45.84
C THR A 40 -24.35 13.13 45.62
N ILE A 41 -25.35 12.27 45.84
CA ILE A 41 -25.20 10.83 45.60
C ILE A 41 -25.04 10.53 44.11
N PHE A 42 -25.80 11.20 43.26
CA PHE A 42 -25.72 11.04 41.80
C PHE A 42 -24.40 11.56 41.25
N GLU A 43 -23.96 12.75 41.66
CA GLU A 43 -22.65 13.30 41.29
C GLU A 43 -21.51 12.37 41.74
N ALA A 44 -21.57 11.84 42.96
CA ALA A 44 -20.58 10.88 43.44
C ALA A 44 -20.58 9.57 42.63
N ALA A 45 -21.75 9.02 42.31
CA ALA A 45 -21.89 7.80 41.52
C ALA A 45 -21.38 7.99 40.08
N VAL A 46 -21.75 9.08 39.41
CA VAL A 46 -21.28 9.40 38.06
C VAL A 46 -19.78 9.71 38.06
N SER A 47 -19.27 10.42 39.07
CA SER A 47 -17.84 10.66 39.18
C SER A 47 -17.04 9.37 39.38
N ALA A 48 -17.55 8.42 40.18
CA ALA A 48 -16.91 7.13 40.38
C ALA A 48 -16.87 6.31 39.07
N GLN A 49 -18.01 6.26 38.36
CA GLN A 49 -18.11 5.52 37.10
C GLN A 49 -17.29 6.19 35.97
N LEU A 50 -17.23 7.52 35.94
CA LEU A 50 -16.38 8.26 35.01
C LEU A 50 -14.91 7.99 35.29
N GLN A 51 -14.50 7.93 36.56
CA GLN A 51 -13.12 7.63 36.93
C GLN A 51 -12.72 6.20 36.52
N GLU A 52 -13.62 5.23 36.68
CA GLU A 52 -13.41 3.85 36.22
C GLU A 52 -13.25 3.79 34.70
N GLU A 53 -14.14 4.44 33.96
CA GLU A 53 -14.09 4.50 32.49
C GLU A 53 -12.85 5.24 31.96
N VAL A 54 -12.45 6.33 32.60
CA VAL A 54 -11.19 7.03 32.27
C VAL A 54 -10.00 6.12 32.54
N SER A 55 -9.97 5.43 33.68
CA SER A 55 -8.87 4.51 34.00
C SER A 55 -8.78 3.36 33.01
N ARG A 56 -9.91 2.77 32.61
CA ARG A 56 -9.97 1.72 31.59
C ARG A 56 -9.43 2.23 30.26
N LEU A 57 -9.89 3.41 29.83
CA LEU A 57 -9.47 4.00 28.56
C LEU A 57 -7.98 4.37 28.56
N GLU A 58 -7.46 4.88 29.68
CA GLU A 58 -6.03 5.16 29.84
C GLU A 58 -5.17 3.89 29.76
N GLU A 59 -5.66 2.77 30.31
CA GLU A 59 -4.98 1.48 30.24
C GLU A 59 -4.97 0.94 28.81
N GLU A 60 -6.13 0.93 28.13
CA GLU A 60 -6.24 0.53 26.71
C GLU A 60 -5.35 1.38 25.79
N TYR A 61 -5.34 2.71 25.99
CA TYR A 61 -4.46 3.60 25.22
C TYR A 61 -2.98 3.32 25.49
N ARG A 62 -2.61 3.01 26.73
CA ARG A 62 -1.23 2.68 27.08
C ARG A 62 -0.79 1.38 26.40
N GLU A 63 -1.62 0.36 26.45
CA GLU A 63 -1.36 -0.92 25.79
C GLU A 63 -1.25 -0.76 24.27
N LEU A 64 -2.19 -0.04 23.65
CA LEU A 64 -2.16 0.23 22.21
C LEU A 64 -0.91 1.02 21.81
N LEU A 65 -0.54 2.03 22.60
CA LEU A 65 0.66 2.82 22.36
C LEU A 65 1.92 1.96 22.45
N GLU A 66 2.03 1.13 23.48
CA GLU A 66 3.17 0.22 23.67
C GLU A 66 3.29 -0.80 22.52
N GLN A 67 2.17 -1.39 22.10
CA GLN A 67 2.13 -2.30 20.94
C GLN A 67 2.54 -1.58 19.66
N SER A 68 1.99 -0.38 19.40
CA SER A 68 2.34 0.41 18.21
C SER A 68 3.81 0.80 18.19
N PHE A 69 4.38 1.17 19.34
CA PHE A 69 5.78 1.52 19.47
C PHE A 69 6.68 0.32 19.24
N LYS A 70 6.30 -0.85 19.76
CA LYS A 70 7.02 -2.10 19.55
C LYS A 70 7.02 -2.49 18.07
N ASN A 71 5.85 -2.51 17.43
CA ASN A 71 5.73 -2.83 16.00
C ASN A 71 6.55 -1.86 15.14
N LEU A 72 6.48 -0.55 15.41
CA LEU A 72 7.26 0.45 14.69
C LEU A 72 8.76 0.25 14.89
N THR A 73 9.19 -0.10 16.11
CA THR A 73 10.60 -0.35 16.41
C THR A 73 11.10 -1.60 15.67
N GLU A 74 10.32 -2.69 15.66
CA GLU A 74 10.64 -3.91 14.93
C GLU A 74 10.75 -3.65 13.42
N GLU A 75 9.78 -2.94 12.84
CA GLU A 75 9.80 -2.57 11.42
C GLU A 75 11.00 -1.68 11.07
N LEU A 76 11.34 -0.72 11.94
CA LEU A 76 12.49 0.15 11.74
C LEU A 76 13.82 -0.62 11.82
N VAL A 77 13.93 -1.54 12.77
CA VAL A 77 15.12 -2.41 12.91
C VAL A 77 15.30 -3.27 11.67
N GLU A 78 14.22 -3.88 11.17
CA GLU A 78 14.27 -4.71 9.97
C GLU A 78 14.68 -3.89 8.73
N LYS A 79 14.09 -2.70 8.55
CA LYS A 79 14.49 -1.80 7.46
C LYS A 79 15.96 -1.37 7.57
N ILE A 80 16.41 -0.99 8.76
CA ILE A 80 17.82 -0.62 8.98
C ILE A 80 18.73 -1.79 8.67
N ASP A 81 18.41 -3.01 9.11
CA ASP A 81 19.20 -4.20 8.84
C ASP A 81 19.30 -4.51 7.34
N GLN A 82 18.18 -4.39 6.61
CA GLN A 82 18.15 -4.53 5.15
C GLN A 82 19.02 -3.48 4.46
N TYR A 83 18.90 -2.20 4.83
CA TYR A 83 19.71 -1.14 4.26
C TYR A 83 21.20 -1.31 4.56
N MET A 84 21.54 -1.68 5.80
CA MET A 84 22.93 -1.89 6.21
C MET A 84 23.54 -3.11 5.53
N THR A 85 22.79 -4.20 5.42
CA THR A 85 23.22 -5.40 4.69
C THR A 85 23.50 -5.06 3.22
N TYR A 86 22.55 -4.39 2.55
CA TYR A 86 22.75 -3.97 1.16
C TYR A 86 23.95 -3.04 1.00
N ALA A 87 24.11 -2.05 1.88
CA ALA A 87 25.24 -1.12 1.83
C ALA A 87 26.58 -1.83 2.04
N VAL A 88 26.64 -2.80 2.96
CA VAL A 88 27.85 -3.59 3.22
C VAL A 88 28.15 -4.53 2.05
N GLU A 89 27.15 -5.20 1.49
CA GLU A 89 27.32 -6.06 0.32
C GLU A 89 27.83 -5.27 -0.89
N GLN A 90 27.22 -4.12 -1.18
CA GLN A 90 27.64 -3.25 -2.27
C GLN A 90 29.07 -2.73 -2.05
N TRP A 91 29.39 -2.27 -0.84
CA TRP A 91 30.74 -1.81 -0.51
C TRP A 91 31.79 -2.92 -0.65
N MET A 92 31.45 -4.15 -0.26
CA MET A 92 32.34 -5.31 -0.40
C MET A 92 32.53 -5.68 -1.88
N GLN A 93 31.48 -5.65 -2.70
CA GLN A 93 31.58 -5.86 -4.14
C GLN A 93 32.42 -4.78 -4.82
N ASP A 94 32.15 -3.50 -4.55
CA ASP A 94 32.86 -2.37 -5.15
C ASP A 94 34.35 -2.40 -4.80
N ASN A 95 34.67 -2.70 -3.53
CA ASN A 95 36.06 -2.86 -3.10
C ASN A 95 36.74 -4.07 -3.73
N GLN A 96 36.05 -5.19 -3.89
CA GLN A 96 36.61 -6.35 -4.58
C GLN A 96 36.96 -5.98 -6.03
N VAL A 97 36.06 -5.30 -6.74
CA VAL A 97 36.29 -4.84 -8.12
C VAL A 97 37.48 -3.90 -8.18
N ALA A 98 37.56 -2.92 -7.27
CA ALA A 98 38.67 -1.97 -7.21
C ALA A 98 40.02 -2.64 -6.90
N ILE A 99 40.05 -3.62 -5.99
CA ILE A 99 41.26 -4.39 -5.67
C ILE A 99 41.67 -5.25 -6.86
N GLU A 100 40.74 -5.97 -7.51
CA GLU A 100 41.04 -6.78 -8.68
C GLU A 100 41.53 -5.94 -9.86
N SER A 101 40.92 -4.78 -10.12
CA SER A 101 41.36 -3.88 -11.19
C SER A 101 42.75 -3.29 -10.88
N SER A 102 42.99 -2.90 -9.63
CA SER A 102 44.30 -2.40 -9.17
C SER A 102 45.38 -3.47 -9.35
N ILE A 103 45.12 -4.70 -8.88
CA ILE A 103 46.07 -5.83 -9.00
C ILE A 103 46.30 -6.19 -10.47
N LYS A 104 45.25 -6.25 -11.30
CA LYS A 104 45.40 -6.52 -12.74
C LYS A 104 46.24 -5.44 -13.43
N THR A 105 46.02 -4.18 -13.09
CA THR A 105 46.80 -3.05 -13.63
C THR A 105 48.26 -3.16 -13.21
N GLU A 106 48.52 -3.41 -11.92
CA GLU A 106 49.87 -3.57 -11.38
C GLU A 106 50.62 -4.77 -12.01
N ILE A 107 49.95 -5.92 -12.16
CA ILE A 107 50.51 -7.10 -12.83
C ILE A 107 50.81 -6.79 -14.31
N THR A 108 49.88 -6.12 -15.00
CA THR A 108 50.04 -5.79 -16.42
C THR A 108 51.17 -4.79 -16.62
N GLU A 109 51.28 -3.77 -15.77
CA GLU A 109 52.35 -2.78 -15.80
C GLU A 109 53.71 -3.41 -15.45
N GLY A 110 53.77 -4.28 -14.45
CA GLY A 110 54.96 -5.06 -14.12
C GLY A 110 55.38 -6.01 -15.25
N PHE A 111 54.42 -6.65 -15.91
CA PHE A 111 54.67 -7.51 -17.07
C PHE A 111 55.17 -6.71 -18.29
N ILE A 112 54.55 -5.56 -18.59
CA ILE A 112 54.99 -4.65 -19.67
C ILE A 112 56.40 -4.13 -19.37
N THR A 113 56.68 -3.76 -18.13
CA THR A 113 58.01 -3.30 -17.71
C THR A 113 59.05 -4.41 -17.85
N GLY A 114 58.71 -5.65 -17.45
CA GLY A 114 59.58 -6.82 -17.64
C GLY A 114 59.83 -7.15 -19.11
N LEU A 115 58.78 -7.08 -19.95
CA LEU A 115 58.91 -7.23 -21.41
C LEU A 115 59.80 -6.13 -22.00
N LYS A 116 59.62 -4.87 -21.61
CA LYS A 116 60.45 -3.75 -22.06
C LYS A 116 61.92 -4.01 -21.72
N SER A 117 62.20 -4.39 -20.48
CA SER A 117 63.57 -4.71 -20.04
C SER A 117 64.17 -5.88 -20.83
N LEU A 118 63.40 -6.93 -21.10
CA LEU A 118 63.85 -8.08 -21.89
C LEU A 118 64.09 -7.73 -23.37
N PHE A 119 63.23 -6.91 -23.96
CA PHE A 119 63.37 -6.44 -25.34
C PHE A 119 64.59 -5.52 -25.51
N GLU A 120 64.85 -4.66 -24.53
CA GLU A 120 66.07 -3.85 -24.44
C GLU A 120 67.33 -4.72 -24.32
N GLU A 121 67.32 -5.76 -23.48
CA GLU A 121 68.46 -6.68 -23.29
C GLU A 121 68.76 -7.53 -24.54
N HIS A 122 67.74 -7.87 -25.35
CA HIS A 122 67.89 -8.70 -26.54
C HIS A 122 68.00 -7.93 -27.87
N TYR A 123 68.12 -6.60 -27.84
CA TYR A 123 68.18 -5.76 -29.05
C TYR A 123 67.06 -6.06 -30.06
N ILE A 124 65.86 -6.34 -29.54
CA ILE A 124 64.66 -6.41 -30.37
C ILE A 124 64.11 -4.99 -30.36
N GLU A 125 64.50 -4.19 -31.37
CA GLU A 125 63.84 -2.92 -31.64
C GLU A 125 62.36 -3.22 -31.96
N ILE A 126 61.48 -2.90 -31.00
CA ILE A 126 60.04 -2.91 -31.25
C ILE A 126 59.80 -1.77 -32.24
N PRO A 127 59.30 -2.06 -33.45
CA PRO A 127 58.97 -1.02 -34.41
C PRO A 127 57.96 -0.07 -33.76
N GLU A 128 58.22 1.24 -33.81
CA GLU A 128 57.36 2.30 -33.24
C GLU A 128 55.90 2.16 -33.71
N ASP A 129 55.66 1.53 -34.86
CA ASP A 129 54.34 1.18 -35.40
C ASP A 129 53.45 0.34 -34.45
N LYS A 130 53.99 -0.33 -33.41
CA LYS A 130 53.19 -1.11 -32.44
C LYS A 130 52.76 -0.35 -31.19
N VAL A 131 53.30 0.85 -30.96
CA VAL A 131 52.88 1.73 -29.84
C VAL A 131 51.56 2.45 -30.18
N ASP A 132 51.29 2.67 -31.46
CA ASP A 132 50.05 3.29 -31.96
C ASP A 132 48.79 2.43 -31.73
N VAL A 133 48.96 1.09 -31.70
CA VAL A 133 47.84 0.14 -31.53
C VAL A 133 47.23 0.21 -30.13
N LEU A 134 48.00 0.60 -29.11
CA LEU A 134 47.50 0.84 -27.76
C LEU A 134 46.65 2.11 -27.70
N GLY A 135 47.04 3.16 -28.44
CA GLY A 135 46.25 4.38 -28.59
C GLY A 135 44.95 4.15 -29.37
N GLU A 136 45.01 3.35 -30.44
CA GLU A 136 43.80 2.91 -31.17
C GLU A 136 42.89 2.05 -30.29
N MET A 137 43.45 1.14 -29.48
CA MET A 137 42.67 0.26 -28.60
C MET A 137 42.01 1.05 -27.46
N ALA A 138 42.71 2.01 -26.85
CA ALA A 138 42.13 2.93 -25.86
C ALA A 138 41.01 3.78 -26.48
N SER A 139 41.24 4.34 -27.68
CA SER A 139 40.21 5.11 -28.40
C SER A 139 38.99 4.23 -28.76
N LYS A 140 39.21 2.95 -29.07
CA LYS A 140 38.14 1.98 -29.33
C LYS A 140 37.33 1.67 -28.08
N VAL A 141 37.98 1.57 -26.93
CA VAL A 141 37.33 1.35 -25.63
C VAL A 141 36.46 2.56 -25.29
N ASP A 142 36.99 3.78 -25.40
CA ASP A 142 36.22 5.01 -25.16
C ASP A 142 35.02 5.13 -26.10
N GLU A 143 35.18 4.79 -27.39
CA GLU A 143 34.06 4.72 -28.36
C GLU A 143 33.01 3.67 -27.97
N LEU A 144 33.44 2.50 -27.50
CA LEU A 144 32.53 1.43 -27.09
C LEU A 144 31.80 1.78 -25.79
N GLU A 145 32.47 2.43 -24.84
CA GLU A 145 31.85 2.94 -23.61
C GLU A 145 30.81 4.02 -23.92
N GLN A 146 31.10 4.96 -24.82
CA GLN A 146 30.11 5.96 -25.25
C GLN A 146 28.90 5.32 -25.93
N LYS A 147 29.11 4.35 -26.82
CA LYS A 147 28.02 3.61 -27.47
C LYS A 147 27.21 2.79 -26.48
N LEU A 148 27.88 2.19 -25.50
CA LEU A 148 27.22 1.43 -24.43
C LEU A 148 26.33 2.36 -23.60
N ASN A 149 26.86 3.51 -23.18
CA ASN A 149 26.09 4.50 -22.43
C ASN A 149 24.88 5.03 -23.22
N ALA A 150 25.07 5.35 -24.50
CA ALA A 150 23.97 5.76 -25.37
C ALA A 150 22.89 4.67 -25.52
N SER A 151 23.30 3.40 -25.66
CA SER A 151 22.37 2.27 -25.74
C SER A 151 21.65 2.00 -24.42
N ILE A 152 22.31 2.20 -23.27
CA ILE A 152 21.69 2.12 -21.95
C ILE A 152 20.63 3.21 -21.80
N GLU A 153 20.95 4.44 -22.18
CA GLU A 153 20.02 5.57 -22.10
C GLU A 153 18.81 5.36 -23.02
N GLU A 154 19.03 4.88 -24.24
CA GLU A 154 17.95 4.44 -25.14
C GLU A 154 17.13 3.29 -24.53
N ASN A 155 17.75 2.33 -23.84
CA ASN A 155 17.03 1.23 -23.19
C ASN A 155 16.18 1.72 -22.00
N ILE A 156 16.68 2.68 -21.23
CA ILE A 156 15.95 3.32 -20.13
C ILE A 156 14.73 4.06 -20.69
N GLU A 157 14.92 4.86 -21.74
CA GLU A 157 13.84 5.58 -22.41
C GLU A 157 12.79 4.62 -22.98
N LEU A 158 13.21 3.58 -23.70
CA LEU A 158 12.30 2.56 -24.24
C LEU A 158 11.53 1.82 -23.14
N LYS A 159 12.18 1.50 -22.01
CA LYS A 159 11.51 0.88 -20.85
C LYS A 159 10.51 1.83 -20.19
N SER A 160 10.84 3.12 -20.08
CA SER A 160 9.95 4.15 -19.58
C SER A 160 8.69 4.26 -20.46
N GLN A 161 8.90 4.40 -21.77
CA GLN A 161 7.81 4.44 -22.74
C GLN A 161 6.99 3.15 -22.75
N LEU A 162 7.61 1.99 -22.61
CA LEU A 162 6.90 0.71 -22.56
C LEU A 162 6.06 0.59 -21.28
N SER A 163 6.56 1.07 -20.15
CA SER A 163 5.83 1.15 -18.89
C SER A 163 4.62 2.08 -19.00
N GLU A 164 4.79 3.27 -19.58
CA GLU A 164 3.71 4.24 -19.80
C GLU A 164 2.65 3.70 -20.76
N ASN A 165 3.04 3.18 -21.93
CA ASN A 165 2.12 2.54 -22.87
C ASN A 165 1.37 1.35 -22.25
N THR A 166 2.04 0.55 -21.42
CA THR A 166 1.41 -0.57 -20.72
C THR A 166 0.41 -0.07 -19.68
N ARG A 167 0.74 1.01 -18.96
CA ARG A 167 -0.16 1.67 -18.01
C ARG A 167 -1.41 2.21 -18.70
N GLU A 168 -1.23 2.93 -19.80
CA GLU A 168 -2.33 3.47 -20.61
C GLU A 168 -3.22 2.36 -21.16
N LYS A 169 -2.64 1.27 -21.64
CA LYS A 169 -3.39 0.12 -22.14
C LYS A 169 -4.23 -0.52 -21.04
N ILE A 170 -3.64 -0.77 -19.86
CA ILE A 170 -4.38 -1.35 -18.72
C ILE A 170 -5.46 -0.38 -18.25
N LEU A 171 -5.18 0.93 -18.22
CA LEU A 171 -6.16 1.95 -17.87
C LEU A 171 -7.32 1.94 -18.86
N ALA A 172 -7.06 1.84 -20.16
CA ALA A 172 -8.08 1.73 -21.19
C ALA A 172 -8.95 0.48 -20.99
N ASP A 173 -8.32 -0.69 -20.78
CA ASP A 173 -9.01 -1.97 -20.54
C ASP A 173 -9.89 -1.92 -19.26
N VAL A 174 -9.37 -1.39 -18.15
CA VAL A 174 -10.14 -1.26 -16.89
C VAL A 174 -11.22 -0.19 -17.01
N SER A 175 -11.01 0.85 -17.83
CA SER A 175 -11.98 1.92 -18.04
C SER A 175 -13.14 1.53 -18.97
N GLU A 176 -13.06 0.36 -19.62
CA GLU A 176 -14.11 -0.14 -20.49
C GLU A 176 -15.44 -0.25 -19.71
N GLY A 177 -16.50 0.35 -20.27
CA GLY A 177 -17.83 0.43 -19.67
C GLY A 177 -18.10 1.64 -18.74
N LEU A 178 -17.13 2.53 -18.52
CA LEU A 178 -17.33 3.80 -17.81
C LEU A 178 -17.69 4.95 -18.77
N ALA A 179 -18.44 5.94 -18.28
CA ALA A 179 -18.70 7.17 -19.04
C ALA A 179 -17.43 8.03 -19.16
N ALA A 180 -17.28 8.84 -20.22
CA ALA A 180 -16.07 9.64 -20.47
C ALA A 180 -15.60 10.48 -19.25
N THR A 181 -16.54 11.08 -18.51
CA THR A 181 -16.25 11.85 -17.29
C THR A 181 -15.77 10.99 -16.12
N GLN A 182 -16.14 9.71 -16.09
CA GLN A 182 -15.67 8.74 -15.10
C GLN A 182 -14.30 8.17 -15.47
N VAL A 183 -14.01 8.03 -16.77
CA VAL A 183 -12.67 7.66 -17.29
C VAL A 183 -11.64 8.71 -16.89
N GLU A 184 -11.93 10.00 -17.09
CA GLU A 184 -11.03 11.09 -16.66
C GLU A 184 -10.77 11.07 -15.15
N LYS A 185 -11.82 10.79 -14.34
CA LYS A 185 -11.68 10.69 -12.89
C LYS A 185 -10.89 9.45 -12.46
N LEU A 186 -11.04 8.32 -13.17
CA LEU A 186 -10.26 7.11 -12.92
C LEU A 186 -8.79 7.28 -13.33
N ALA A 187 -8.52 7.99 -14.43
CA ALA A 187 -7.17 8.36 -14.85
C ALA A 187 -6.45 9.22 -13.79
N ALA A 188 -7.13 10.24 -13.25
CA ALA A 188 -6.58 11.08 -12.18
C ALA A 188 -6.30 10.29 -10.88
N LEU A 189 -7.09 9.26 -10.58
CA LEU A 189 -6.85 8.38 -9.44
C LEU A 189 -5.73 7.37 -9.72
N ALA A 190 -5.57 6.93 -10.98
CA ALA A 190 -4.53 6.01 -11.42
C ALA A 190 -3.13 6.62 -11.38
N GLU A 191 -3.00 7.94 -11.52
CA GLU A 191 -1.71 8.67 -11.36
C GLU A 191 -1.11 8.48 -9.96
N GLY A 192 -1.94 8.23 -8.94
CA GLY A 192 -1.50 7.96 -7.57
C GLY A 192 -1.23 6.49 -7.25
N VAL A 193 -1.31 5.58 -8.24
CA VAL A 193 -1.16 4.14 -8.05
C VAL A 193 0.20 3.68 -8.59
N ASP A 194 1.01 3.08 -7.72
CA ASP A 194 2.34 2.56 -8.08
C ASP A 194 2.24 1.44 -9.14
N PHE A 195 3.07 1.58 -10.19
CA PHE A 195 3.19 0.59 -11.26
C PHE A 195 4.32 -0.40 -10.94
N ASP A 196 3.96 -1.54 -10.34
CA ASP A 196 4.91 -2.61 -10.02
C ASP A 196 4.98 -3.66 -11.15
N THR A 197 3.84 -4.28 -11.45
CA THR A 197 3.68 -5.26 -12.53
C THR A 197 2.35 -5.01 -13.23
N PRO A 198 2.23 -5.38 -14.54
CA PRO A 198 0.97 -5.21 -15.28
C PRO A 198 -0.25 -5.82 -14.57
N GLU A 199 -0.09 -7.01 -13.98
CA GLU A 199 -1.16 -7.73 -13.29
C GLU A 199 -1.56 -7.08 -11.97
N ASN A 200 -0.58 -6.59 -11.18
CA ASN A 200 -0.86 -5.94 -9.91
C ASN A 200 -1.46 -4.54 -10.12
N PHE A 201 -0.98 -3.82 -11.13
CA PHE A 201 -1.52 -2.52 -11.51
C PHE A 201 -2.99 -2.64 -11.96
N MET A 202 -3.31 -3.65 -12.78
CA MET A 202 -4.70 -3.96 -13.15
C MET A 202 -5.59 -4.22 -11.94
N LYS A 203 -5.17 -5.11 -11.02
CA LYS A 203 -5.94 -5.40 -9.79
C LYS A 203 -6.15 -4.16 -8.91
N LYS A 204 -5.10 -3.33 -8.74
CA LYS A 204 -5.19 -2.07 -7.98
C LYS A 204 -6.21 -1.12 -8.63
N LEU A 205 -6.19 -0.97 -9.95
CA LEU A 205 -7.16 -0.14 -10.68
C LEU A 205 -8.58 -0.70 -10.65
N GLU A 206 -8.77 -2.02 -10.67
CA GLU A 206 -10.08 -2.65 -10.50
C GLU A 206 -10.66 -2.37 -9.11
N ILE A 207 -9.84 -2.47 -8.05
CA ILE A 207 -10.26 -2.11 -6.68
C ILE A 207 -10.65 -0.62 -6.61
N VAL A 208 -9.89 0.27 -7.24
CA VAL A 208 -10.24 1.70 -7.32
C VAL A 208 -11.54 1.90 -8.12
N LYS A 209 -11.72 1.17 -9.22
CA LYS A 209 -12.95 1.21 -10.03
C LYS A 209 -14.17 0.79 -9.20
N GLU A 210 -14.11 -0.33 -8.50
CA GLU A 210 -15.22 -0.86 -7.71
C GLU A 210 -15.60 0.05 -6.53
N ASN A 211 -14.61 0.67 -5.88
CA ASN A 211 -14.85 1.55 -4.75
C ASN A 211 -15.40 2.93 -5.15
N TYR A 212 -14.96 3.50 -6.28
CA TYR A 212 -15.35 4.85 -6.69
C TYR A 212 -16.47 4.89 -7.73
N PHE A 213 -16.67 3.80 -8.47
CA PHE A 213 -17.70 3.64 -9.50
C PHE A 213 -18.46 2.33 -9.27
N PRO A 214 -19.21 2.19 -8.17
CA PRO A 214 -20.00 0.99 -7.93
C PRO A 214 -20.97 0.81 -9.09
N SER A 215 -20.81 -0.31 -9.80
CA SER A 215 -21.78 -0.73 -10.81
C SER A 215 -23.16 -0.81 -10.17
N VAL A 216 -24.19 -0.35 -10.90
CA VAL A 216 -25.61 -0.42 -10.50
C VAL A 216 -26.06 -1.86 -10.19
N THR A 217 -25.25 -2.86 -10.55
CA THR A 217 -25.47 -4.26 -10.15
C THR A 217 -25.20 -4.53 -8.66
N SER A 218 -24.27 -3.83 -8.00
CA SER A 218 -24.03 -3.96 -6.56
C SER A 218 -24.88 -3.02 -5.71
N THR A 219 -25.40 -1.93 -6.29
CA THR A 219 -26.33 -1.03 -5.59
C THR A 219 -27.79 -1.50 -5.63
N LYS A 220 -28.11 -2.55 -6.39
CA LYS A 220 -29.45 -3.16 -6.34
C LYS A 220 -29.74 -3.96 -5.06
N GLN A 221 -28.74 -4.23 -4.22
CA GLN A 221 -28.97 -4.90 -2.92
C GLN A 221 -29.16 -3.94 -1.74
N LEU A 222 -28.96 -2.63 -1.90
CA LEU A 222 -29.05 -1.68 -0.78
C LEU A 222 -30.15 -0.61 -0.91
N PHE A 223 -30.86 -0.54 -2.06
CA PHE A 223 -31.90 0.45 -2.30
C PHE A 223 -33.32 -0.14 -2.43
N GLU A 224 -33.53 -1.40 -2.04
CA GLU A 224 -34.85 -2.06 -2.06
C GLU A 224 -35.26 -2.50 -0.64
N GLU A 225 -35.06 -1.65 0.37
CA GLU A 225 -35.62 -1.86 1.72
C GLU A 225 -36.16 -0.56 2.37
N VAL A 226 -36.58 0.43 1.57
CA VAL A 226 -37.35 1.58 2.08
C VAL A 226 -38.32 2.11 1.01
N GLU A 227 -39.39 1.36 0.71
CA GLU A 227 -40.75 1.87 0.34
C GLU A 227 -41.57 0.74 -0.28
N GLU A 228 -42.43 0.11 0.53
CA GLU A 228 -43.87 -0.05 0.28
C GLU A 228 -44.45 -1.10 1.24
N GLU A 229 -44.97 -0.61 2.37
CA GLU A 229 -46.14 -1.24 3.00
C GLU A 229 -47.32 -1.14 2.03
N ALA A 230 -47.51 -2.13 1.15
CA ALA A 230 -48.80 -2.35 0.50
C ALA A 230 -48.98 -3.79 -0.02
N LEU A 231 -49.87 -4.51 0.65
CA LEU A 231 -50.75 -5.57 0.14
C LEU A 231 -50.16 -6.71 -0.73
N ALA A 232 -50.21 -7.90 -0.13
CA ALA A 232 -50.89 -9.09 -0.66
C ALA A 232 -50.51 -9.59 -2.07
N SER A 233 -49.78 -10.71 -2.15
CA SER A 233 -50.37 -12.06 -2.33
C SER A 233 -49.30 -13.06 -2.73
N ASN A 234 -49.49 -14.27 -2.22
CA ASN A 234 -48.61 -15.42 -2.30
C ASN A 234 -48.68 -16.05 -3.71
N GLU A 235 -47.56 -16.29 -4.40
CA GLU A 235 -47.42 -17.40 -5.35
C GLU A 235 -45.94 -17.73 -5.65
N GLU A 236 -45.58 -18.98 -5.38
CA GLU A 236 -44.24 -19.56 -5.44
C GLU A 236 -43.71 -19.71 -6.89
N GLN A 237 -42.47 -19.32 -7.15
CA GLN A 237 -41.69 -19.82 -8.29
C GLN A 237 -40.48 -20.62 -7.83
N THR A 238 -40.58 -21.94 -7.98
CA THR A 238 -39.51 -22.89 -7.70
C THR A 238 -38.46 -22.91 -8.83
N LYS A 239 -37.19 -22.70 -8.46
CA LYS A 239 -35.98 -22.87 -9.27
C LYS A 239 -35.94 -24.30 -9.85
N ARG A 240 -35.83 -24.44 -11.18
CA ARG A 240 -35.52 -25.73 -11.82
C ARG A 240 -34.00 -25.92 -11.87
N VAL A 241 -33.48 -26.88 -11.11
CA VAL A 241 -32.09 -27.35 -11.23
C VAL A 241 -32.03 -28.35 -12.40
N ALA A 242 -30.98 -28.26 -13.21
CA ALA A 242 -30.74 -29.16 -14.34
C ALA A 242 -30.50 -30.60 -13.83
N VAL A 243 -31.31 -31.55 -14.31
CA VAL A 243 -31.17 -32.98 -13.99
C VAL A 243 -30.67 -33.72 -15.22
N ASP A 244 -29.74 -34.65 -15.01
CA ASP A 244 -29.14 -35.53 -16.02
C ASP A 244 -30.21 -36.24 -16.91
N PRO A 245 -29.98 -36.38 -18.23
CA PRO A 245 -30.96 -36.94 -19.18
C PRO A 245 -31.51 -38.32 -18.79
N SER A 246 -30.72 -39.14 -18.09
CA SER A 246 -31.08 -40.50 -17.67
C SER A 246 -32.19 -40.52 -16.61
N VAL A 247 -32.33 -39.43 -15.84
CA VAL A 247 -33.19 -39.34 -14.64
C VAL A 247 -34.39 -38.41 -14.87
N SER A 248 -34.40 -37.64 -15.96
CA SER A 248 -35.45 -36.67 -16.32
C SER A 248 -36.86 -37.29 -16.46
N ALA A 249 -36.96 -38.51 -17.02
CA ALA A 249 -38.25 -39.20 -17.17
C ALA A 249 -38.87 -39.60 -15.80
N TYR A 250 -38.04 -39.96 -14.83
CA TYR A 250 -38.50 -40.31 -13.47
C TYR A 250 -38.87 -39.07 -12.66
N VAL A 251 -38.08 -38.00 -12.74
CA VAL A 251 -38.37 -36.74 -12.01
C VAL A 251 -39.63 -36.08 -12.55
N SER A 252 -39.85 -36.10 -13.87
CA SER A 252 -41.08 -35.58 -14.46
C SER A 252 -42.31 -36.42 -14.09
N ALA A 253 -42.19 -37.76 -14.05
CA ALA A 253 -43.27 -38.63 -13.56
C ALA A 253 -43.61 -38.37 -12.08
N LEU A 254 -42.59 -38.26 -11.21
CA LEU A 254 -42.76 -37.93 -9.79
C LEU A 254 -43.38 -36.55 -9.58
N SER A 255 -42.95 -35.54 -10.35
CA SER A 255 -43.51 -34.19 -10.26
C SER A 255 -45.00 -34.14 -10.62
N ARG A 256 -45.46 -35.05 -11.49
CA ARG A 256 -46.86 -35.16 -11.90
C ARG A 256 -47.71 -35.88 -10.86
N THR A 257 -47.14 -36.79 -10.08
CA THR A 257 -47.86 -37.55 -9.05
C THR A 257 -47.89 -36.85 -7.69
N VAL A 258 -46.95 -35.94 -7.41
CA VAL A 258 -46.84 -35.25 -6.12
C VAL A 258 -47.76 -34.01 -6.02
N LYS A 259 -48.34 -33.54 -7.13
CA LYS A 259 -49.38 -32.51 -7.10
C LYS A 259 -50.78 -33.15 -7.03
N LYS A 260 -51.11 -33.68 -5.85
CA LYS A 260 -52.51 -33.85 -5.40
C LYS A 260 -52.59 -33.82 -3.88
#